data_AF-A0A4Y9YJ65-F1
#
_entry.id   AF-A0A4Y9YJ65-F1
#
_cell.length_a   1.000
_cell.length_b   1.000
_cell.length_c   1.000
_cell.angle_alpha   90.00
_cell.angle_beta   90.00
_cell.angle_gamma   90.00
#
_symmetry.space_group_name_H-M   'P 1'
#
loop_
_entity.id
_entity.type
_entity.pdbx_description
1 polymer ?
#
loop_
_entity_poly.entity_id
_entity_poly.type
_entity_poly.pdbx_seq_one_letter_code
_entity_poly.pdbx_strand_id
1 'polypeptide(L)'
;MPSAIATSTARARTLNADIWYAGKGQYSEGGGGSSCGLAALNCARVVLGLERKEPQDGNILDIMVQHDTTEEILRPCASWSSATHLDVDDIYRTPIFNKSLKLLHTSFGRPKVQEFKHVLARLAQTTRTTGASASVVITRPPEIISCLKLVTMTGGADSFVVYDSHPRPEHPDGAAFIVFQSLDNAATYIARLMNYDESLLADDDTQWQVQYLAQFSAHIFAARPMPFTAKELEDATLEASLDILNLKAKASELESQKENLLADQMRLTSRVAVLEDELTELREQNWRQLRRDDKRPRFGGLFKDSDQGADDARARSFSTKRGLGRLYTSIVPNDAWREGWYDSPRCVTVFMSNVSMSNPV
;
A
#
# COMPACT_ATOMS: atom_id res chain seq x y z
N MET A 1 -19.46 -42.31 -24.28
CA MET A 1 -18.07 -42.14 -23.82
C MET A 1 -18.06 -41.07 -22.73
N PRO A 2 -18.31 -41.41 -21.45
CA PRO A 2 -18.22 -40.43 -20.38
C PRO A 2 -16.76 -40.32 -19.91
N SER A 3 -16.20 -39.12 -20.03
CA SER A 3 -14.88 -38.76 -19.53
C SER A 3 -14.90 -38.69 -18.01
N ALA A 4 -13.98 -39.40 -17.38
CA ALA A 4 -13.84 -39.53 -15.93
C ALA A 4 -13.51 -38.17 -15.28
N ILE A 5 -14.31 -37.79 -14.28
CA ILE A 5 -13.97 -36.75 -13.31
C ILE A 5 -12.99 -37.39 -12.33
N ALA A 6 -11.72 -36.98 -12.38
CA ALA A 6 -10.73 -37.41 -11.42
C ALA A 6 -10.93 -36.64 -10.11
N THR A 7 -11.68 -37.24 -9.18
CA THR A 7 -11.71 -36.86 -7.77
C THR A 7 -10.36 -37.19 -7.15
N SER A 8 -9.49 -36.19 -7.01
CA SER A 8 -8.25 -36.31 -6.24
C SER A 8 -8.59 -36.39 -4.76
N THR A 9 -8.63 -37.61 -4.22
CA THR A 9 -8.67 -37.88 -2.78
C THR A 9 -7.37 -37.43 -2.12
N ALA A 10 -7.44 -36.39 -1.29
CA ALA A 10 -6.36 -35.95 -0.41
C ALA A 10 -5.93 -37.11 0.51
N ARG A 11 -4.68 -37.55 0.38
CA ARG A 11 -4.05 -38.55 1.25
C ARG A 11 -3.24 -37.83 2.33
N ALA A 12 -3.88 -37.52 3.45
CA ALA A 12 -3.21 -37.06 4.66
C ALA A 12 -2.50 -38.24 5.35
N ARG A 13 -1.26 -38.57 4.95
CA ARG A 13 -0.36 -39.43 5.75
C ARG A 13 1.12 -39.10 5.49
N THR A 14 1.59 -37.96 6.02
CA THR A 14 2.99 -37.77 6.45
C THR A 14 3.10 -36.54 7.36
N LEU A 15 3.88 -36.65 8.44
CA LEU A 15 4.03 -35.68 9.55
C LEU A 15 4.75 -34.34 9.19
N ASN A 16 4.90 -34.04 7.90
CA ASN A 16 5.14 -32.70 7.34
C ASN A 16 4.25 -32.69 6.09
N ALA A 17 2.97 -32.42 6.27
CA ALA A 17 2.01 -32.44 5.18
C ALA A 17 1.86 -31.00 4.68
N ASP A 18 2.43 -30.75 3.51
CA ASP A 18 2.00 -29.62 2.73
C ASP A 18 0.67 -30.00 2.06
N ILE A 19 -0.36 -29.17 2.23
CA ILE A 19 -1.68 -29.41 1.65
C ILE A 19 -1.97 -28.30 0.66
N TRP A 20 -2.10 -28.70 -0.61
CA TRP A 20 -2.23 -27.82 -1.76
C TRP A 20 -3.61 -27.98 -2.40
N TYR A 21 -4.17 -26.87 -2.90
CA TYR A 21 -5.39 -26.89 -3.69
C TYR A 21 -5.08 -26.64 -5.16
N ALA A 22 -5.47 -27.56 -6.04
CA ALA A 22 -5.31 -27.38 -7.48
C ALA A 22 -6.42 -26.45 -8.03
N GLY A 23 -6.04 -25.31 -8.62
CA GLY A 23 -6.89 -24.55 -9.53
C GLY A 23 -7.56 -23.27 -9.02
N LYS A 24 -7.28 -22.82 -7.79
CA LYS A 24 -7.78 -21.53 -7.27
C LYS A 24 -6.72 -20.83 -6.43
N GLY A 25 -5.95 -19.94 -7.05
CA GLY A 25 -5.10 -18.97 -6.36
C GLY A 25 -5.77 -17.61 -6.30
N GLN A 26 -5.23 -16.64 -5.56
CA GLN A 26 -5.74 -15.27 -5.59
C GLN A 26 -5.78 -14.64 -7.00
N TYR A 27 -5.04 -15.23 -7.95
CA TYR A 27 -4.95 -14.83 -9.35
C TYR A 27 -5.89 -15.59 -10.30
N SER A 28 -6.65 -16.57 -9.82
CA SER A 28 -7.62 -17.28 -10.67
C SER A 28 -8.90 -16.46 -10.84
N GLU A 29 -9.45 -16.42 -12.06
CA GLU A 29 -10.74 -15.79 -12.42
C GLU A 29 -10.89 -14.31 -12.04
N GLY A 30 -9.90 -13.48 -12.38
CA GLY A 30 -10.06 -12.03 -12.36
C GLY A 30 -9.79 -11.32 -11.02
N GLY A 31 -9.25 -12.04 -10.03
CA GLY A 31 -8.73 -11.44 -8.80
C GLY A 31 -7.59 -10.45 -9.11
N GLY A 32 -7.71 -9.22 -8.60
CA GLY A 32 -6.67 -8.21 -8.73
C GLY A 32 -5.37 -8.66 -8.05
N GLY A 33 -4.21 -8.37 -8.65
CA GLY A 33 -2.89 -8.84 -8.18
C GLY A 33 -2.40 -8.27 -6.85
N SER A 34 -3.30 -7.79 -5.99
CA SER A 34 -3.03 -7.16 -4.70
C SER A 34 -4.03 -7.58 -3.61
N SER A 35 -4.65 -8.75 -3.76
CA SER A 35 -5.63 -9.31 -2.82
C SER A 35 -5.02 -10.17 -1.70
N CYS A 36 -3.69 -10.33 -1.63
CA CYS A 36 -3.04 -11.23 -0.67
C CYS A 36 -3.35 -10.85 0.79
N GLY A 37 -3.45 -9.55 1.08
CA GLY A 37 -3.89 -9.05 2.38
C GLY A 37 -5.32 -9.46 2.74
N LEU A 38 -6.23 -9.44 1.76
CA LEU A 38 -7.62 -9.88 1.94
C LEU A 38 -7.66 -11.39 2.19
N ALA A 39 -6.91 -12.18 1.40
CA ALA A 39 -6.81 -13.62 1.57
C ALA A 39 -6.26 -13.99 2.95
N ALA A 40 -5.16 -13.37 3.38
CA ALA A 40 -4.52 -13.66 4.66
C ALA A 40 -5.40 -13.28 5.85
N LEU A 41 -6.00 -12.08 5.85
CA LEU A 41 -6.86 -11.65 6.95
C LEU A 41 -8.19 -12.43 6.97
N ASN A 42 -8.74 -12.76 5.80
CA ASN A 42 -9.94 -13.59 5.72
C ASN A 42 -9.67 -15.04 6.11
N CYS A 43 -8.49 -15.60 5.83
CA CYS A 43 -8.05 -16.87 6.39
C CYS A 43 -8.09 -16.84 7.93
N ALA A 44 -7.50 -15.81 8.55
CA ALA A 44 -7.57 -15.64 10.00
C ALA A 44 -9.02 -15.57 10.51
N ARG A 45 -9.90 -14.83 9.83
CA ARG A 45 -11.32 -14.72 10.19
C ARG A 45 -12.04 -16.07 10.11
N VAL A 46 -11.91 -16.78 8.99
CA VAL A 46 -12.63 -18.03 8.72
C VAL A 46 -12.15 -19.12 9.67
N VAL A 47 -10.84 -19.36 9.75
CA VAL A 47 -10.29 -20.48 10.53
C VAL A 47 -10.53 -20.29 12.04
N LEU A 48 -10.30 -19.09 12.57
CA LEU A 48 -10.59 -18.80 13.98
C LEU A 48 -12.10 -18.83 14.29
N GLY A 49 -12.94 -18.55 13.28
CA GLY A 49 -14.39 -18.69 13.38
C GLY A 49 -14.86 -20.15 13.38
N LEU A 50 -14.24 -21.00 12.56
CA LEU A 50 -14.53 -22.44 12.47
C LEU A 50 -14.18 -23.17 13.76
N GLU A 51 -12.96 -22.98 14.27
CA GLU A 51 -12.52 -23.63 15.51
C GLU A 51 -13.39 -23.25 16.71
N ARG A 52 -14.02 -22.08 16.66
CA ARG A 52 -14.96 -21.66 17.70
C ARG A 52 -16.34 -22.32 17.57
N LYS A 53 -16.84 -22.51 16.35
CA LYS A 53 -18.18 -23.08 16.08
C LYS A 53 -18.21 -24.59 16.25
N GLU A 54 -17.10 -25.26 15.94
CA GLU A 54 -16.99 -26.72 16.02
C GLU A 54 -15.97 -27.13 17.08
N PRO A 55 -16.40 -27.24 18.35
CA PRO A 55 -15.52 -27.75 19.39
C PRO A 55 -15.44 -29.28 19.30
N GLN A 56 -14.20 -29.77 19.17
CA GLN A 56 -13.66 -31.00 19.78
C GLN A 56 -13.58 -32.34 19.04
N ASP A 57 -14.34 -32.63 17.97
CA ASP A 57 -14.26 -33.97 17.34
C ASP A 57 -13.76 -34.01 15.88
N GLY A 58 -13.75 -32.86 15.19
CA GLY A 58 -13.23 -32.73 13.83
C GLY A 58 -11.75 -32.36 13.82
N ASN A 59 -10.95 -33.01 12.98
CA ASN A 59 -9.60 -32.54 12.68
C ASN A 59 -9.71 -31.19 11.96
N ILE A 60 -9.49 -30.08 12.68
CA ILE A 60 -9.58 -28.72 12.13
C ILE A 60 -8.74 -28.54 10.86
N LEU A 61 -7.61 -29.25 10.75
CA LEU A 61 -6.80 -29.23 9.53
C LEU A 61 -7.55 -29.82 8.33
N ASP A 62 -8.30 -30.90 8.52
CA ASP A 62 -9.09 -31.51 7.45
C ASP A 62 -10.20 -30.57 7.00
N ILE A 63 -10.82 -29.81 7.92
CA ILE A 63 -11.83 -28.81 7.59
C ILE A 63 -11.21 -27.61 6.86
N MET A 64 -10.03 -27.15 7.30
CA MET A 64 -9.32 -26.03 6.67
C MET A 64 -9.01 -26.29 5.20
N VAL A 65 -8.71 -27.55 4.84
CA VAL A 65 -8.33 -27.94 3.49
C VAL A 65 -9.51 -28.41 2.64
N GLN A 66 -10.73 -28.41 3.19
CA GLN A 66 -11.94 -28.61 2.38
C GLN A 66 -12.09 -27.48 1.36
N HIS A 67 -12.65 -27.84 0.21
CA HIS A 67 -12.94 -26.90 -0.87
C HIS A 67 -13.76 -25.73 -0.39
N ASP A 68 -14.82 -25.99 0.38
CA ASP A 68 -15.76 -24.96 0.82
C ASP A 68 -15.09 -23.92 1.72
N THR A 69 -14.20 -24.36 2.61
CA THR A 69 -13.40 -23.47 3.47
C THR A 69 -12.42 -22.64 2.66
N THR A 70 -11.70 -23.27 1.74
CA THR A 70 -10.73 -22.57 0.87
C THR A 70 -11.43 -21.55 -0.03
N GLU A 71 -12.60 -21.90 -0.57
CA GLU A 71 -13.43 -20.98 -1.35
C GLU A 71 -13.92 -19.82 -0.48
N GLU A 72 -14.37 -20.05 0.75
CA GLU A 72 -14.77 -18.96 1.66
C GLU A 72 -13.60 -18.01 1.94
N ILE A 73 -12.39 -18.53 2.11
CA ILE A 73 -11.17 -17.74 2.32
C ILE A 73 -10.86 -16.86 1.11
N LEU A 74 -10.96 -17.41 -0.10
CA LEU A 74 -10.61 -16.72 -1.34
C LEU A 74 -11.75 -15.86 -1.91
N ARG A 75 -13.00 -16.06 -1.49
CA ARG A 75 -14.18 -15.34 -2.02
C ARG A 75 -14.04 -13.82 -2.05
N PRO A 76 -13.51 -13.12 -1.02
CA PRO A 76 -13.31 -11.68 -1.10
C PRO A 76 -12.31 -11.25 -2.17
N CYS A 77 -11.35 -12.12 -2.52
CA CYS A 77 -10.32 -11.84 -3.51
C CYS A 77 -10.90 -11.87 -4.93
N ALA A 78 -11.82 -12.80 -5.22
CA ALA A 78 -12.52 -12.87 -6.50
C ALA A 78 -13.38 -11.62 -6.79
N SER A 79 -13.89 -10.96 -5.74
CA SER A 79 -14.65 -9.72 -5.86
C SER A 79 -13.77 -8.46 -5.88
N TRP A 80 -12.46 -8.57 -5.64
CA TRP A 80 -11.55 -7.44 -5.57
C TRP A 80 -10.93 -7.14 -6.93
N SER A 81 -11.37 -6.05 -7.56
CA SER A 81 -10.94 -5.66 -8.91
C SER A 81 -9.82 -4.62 -8.94
N SER A 82 -9.41 -4.08 -7.80
CA SER A 82 -8.38 -3.03 -7.75
C SER A 82 -6.96 -3.62 -7.71
N ALA A 83 -6.04 -2.96 -8.42
CA ALA A 83 -4.61 -3.26 -8.33
C ALA A 83 -3.92 -2.56 -7.15
N THR A 84 -4.67 -1.80 -6.34
CA THR A 84 -4.11 -1.14 -5.16
C THR A 84 -3.82 -2.16 -4.07
N HIS A 85 -2.57 -2.18 -3.61
CA HIS A 85 -2.15 -2.91 -2.42
C HIS A 85 -2.83 -2.32 -1.19
N LEU A 86 -3.63 -3.15 -0.51
CA LEU A 86 -4.29 -2.77 0.73
C LEU A 86 -3.39 -3.10 1.92
N ASP A 87 -3.19 -2.14 2.81
CA ASP A 87 -2.58 -2.40 4.11
C ASP A 87 -3.53 -3.25 4.97
N VAL A 88 -2.96 -4.16 5.76
CA VAL A 88 -3.72 -5.00 6.70
C VAL A 88 -4.53 -4.15 7.68
N ASP A 89 -4.00 -2.99 8.09
CA ASP A 89 -4.73 -2.06 8.96
C ASP A 89 -6.00 -1.50 8.30
N ASP A 90 -5.94 -1.17 7.00
CA ASP A 90 -7.09 -0.68 6.25
C ASP A 90 -8.12 -1.78 6.02
N ILE A 91 -7.66 -3.00 5.72
CA ILE A 91 -8.54 -4.16 5.60
C ILE A 91 -9.24 -4.43 6.94
N TYR A 92 -8.47 -4.47 8.03
CA TYR A 92 -8.99 -4.75 9.37
C TYR A 92 -10.06 -3.74 9.80
N ARG A 93 -9.95 -2.46 9.39
CA ARG A 93 -10.95 -1.43 9.71
C ARG A 93 -12.34 -1.72 9.14
N THR A 94 -12.46 -2.55 8.11
CA THR A 94 -13.78 -2.88 7.56
C THR A 94 -14.64 -3.62 8.62
N PRO A 95 -15.97 -3.37 8.66
CA PRO A 95 -16.83 -3.90 9.72
C PRO A 95 -16.81 -5.42 9.87
N ILE A 96 -16.65 -6.16 8.76
CA ILE A 96 -16.62 -7.62 8.81
C ILE A 96 -15.39 -8.15 9.58
N PHE A 97 -14.22 -7.51 9.43
CA PHE A 97 -13.00 -7.93 10.10
C PHE A 97 -12.91 -7.37 11.51
N ASN A 98 -13.20 -6.07 11.73
CA ASN A 98 -13.07 -5.48 13.07
C ASN A 98 -14.09 -6.05 14.10
N LYS A 99 -15.25 -6.55 13.65
CA LYS A 99 -16.26 -7.20 14.51
C LYS A 99 -16.00 -8.69 14.70
N SER A 100 -15.28 -9.34 13.78
CA SER A 100 -14.98 -10.79 13.87
C SER A 100 -13.67 -11.04 14.62
N LEU A 101 -12.68 -10.19 14.38
CA LEU A 101 -11.32 -10.32 14.89
C LEU A 101 -11.03 -9.21 15.91
N LYS A 102 -10.20 -9.54 16.89
CA LYS A 102 -9.61 -8.59 17.83
C LYS A 102 -8.12 -8.54 17.59
N LEU A 103 -7.61 -7.38 17.19
CA LEU A 103 -6.17 -7.11 17.19
C LEU A 103 -5.66 -7.09 18.64
N LEU A 104 -4.66 -7.90 18.92
CA LEU A 104 -4.04 -8.05 20.24
C LEU A 104 -2.67 -7.36 20.32
N HIS A 105 -1.85 -7.54 19.28
CA HIS A 105 -0.52 -6.97 19.22
C HIS A 105 -0.13 -6.62 17.79
N THR A 106 0.66 -5.56 17.66
CA THR A 106 1.36 -5.20 16.42
C THR A 106 2.86 -5.21 16.69
N SER A 107 3.64 -5.75 15.76
CA SER A 107 5.09 -5.76 15.79
C SER A 107 5.65 -5.31 14.45
N PHE A 108 6.77 -4.61 14.48
CA PHE A 108 7.52 -4.20 13.30
C PHE A 108 8.97 -4.67 13.46
N GLY A 109 9.60 -5.08 12.37
CA GLY A 109 10.96 -5.60 12.44
C GLY A 109 11.58 -5.83 11.08
N ARG A 110 12.84 -6.25 11.06
CA ARG A 110 13.52 -6.69 9.83
C ARG A 110 13.22 -8.17 9.59
N PRO A 111 13.11 -8.64 8.33
CA PRO A 111 12.74 -10.02 7.99
C PRO A 111 13.88 -11.02 8.27
N LYS A 112 14.26 -11.15 9.54
CA LYS A 112 15.28 -12.08 10.02
C LYS A 112 14.61 -13.20 10.80
N VAL A 113 15.22 -14.38 10.75
CA VAL A 113 14.72 -15.57 11.47
C VAL A 113 14.44 -15.25 12.94
N GLN A 114 15.36 -14.57 13.64
CA GLN A 114 15.19 -14.24 15.06
C GLN A 114 13.97 -13.33 15.33
N GLU A 115 13.69 -12.37 14.45
CA GLU A 115 12.52 -11.50 14.61
C GLU A 115 11.22 -12.29 14.42
N PHE A 116 11.18 -13.19 13.43
CA PHE A 116 10.02 -14.08 13.26
C PHE A 116 9.88 -15.06 14.42
N LYS A 117 10.97 -15.54 15.02
CA LYS A 117 10.90 -16.34 16.25
C LYS A 117 10.23 -15.55 17.38
N HIS A 118 10.58 -14.28 17.58
CA HIS A 118 9.93 -13.44 18.60
C HIS A 118 8.43 -13.26 18.34
N VAL A 119 8.04 -13.03 17.09
CA VAL A 119 6.63 -12.89 16.70
C VAL A 119 5.85 -14.18 16.93
N LEU A 120 6.39 -15.33 16.51
CA LEU A 120 5.74 -16.63 16.68
C LEU A 120 5.71 -17.08 18.15
N ALA A 121 6.75 -16.76 18.93
CA ALA A 121 6.77 -17.02 20.38
C ALA A 121 5.68 -16.21 21.08
N ARG A 122 5.49 -14.95 20.68
CA ARG A 122 4.40 -14.11 21.18
C ARG A 122 3.04 -14.68 20.80
N LEU A 123 2.85 -15.12 19.55
CA LEU A 123 1.62 -15.79 19.11
C LEU A 123 1.30 -17.03 19.95
N ALA A 124 2.30 -17.89 20.18
CA ALA A 124 2.15 -19.07 21.03
C ALA A 124 1.85 -18.70 22.50
N GLN A 125 2.49 -17.66 23.02
CA GLN A 125 2.19 -17.15 24.36
C GLN A 125 0.77 -16.60 24.47
N THR A 126 0.32 -15.80 23.49
CA THR A 126 -1.05 -15.30 23.41
C THR A 126 -2.04 -16.46 23.47
N THR A 127 -1.83 -17.49 22.65
CA THR A 127 -2.69 -18.68 22.61
C THR A 127 -2.76 -19.41 23.95
N ARG A 128 -1.60 -19.54 24.64
CA ARG A 128 -1.54 -20.14 25.98
C ARG A 128 -2.24 -19.31 27.05
N THR A 129 -2.12 -17.99 26.99
CA THR A 129 -2.71 -17.08 27.98
C THR A 129 -4.23 -16.94 27.80
N THR A 130 -4.71 -16.90 26.56
CA THR A 130 -6.15 -16.78 26.27
C THR A 130 -6.87 -18.13 26.33
N GLY A 131 -6.15 -19.24 26.19
CA GLY A 131 -6.74 -20.56 25.99
C GLY A 131 -7.51 -20.68 24.68
N ALA A 132 -7.28 -19.76 23.74
CA ALA A 132 -7.97 -19.67 22.47
C ALA A 132 -6.96 -19.42 21.34
N SER A 133 -7.25 -19.95 20.16
CA SER A 133 -6.37 -19.83 19.02
C SER A 133 -6.20 -18.41 18.54
N ALA A 134 -5.06 -18.19 17.90
CA ALA A 134 -4.68 -16.89 17.38
C ALA A 134 -4.02 -17.04 16.00
N SER A 135 -4.06 -15.97 15.23
CA SER A 135 -3.38 -15.86 13.94
C SER A 135 -2.53 -14.60 13.93
N VAL A 136 -1.34 -14.65 13.36
CA VAL A 136 -0.57 -13.48 12.98
C VAL A 136 -0.67 -13.27 11.47
N VAL A 137 -0.99 -12.06 11.04
CA VAL A 137 -0.88 -11.65 9.62
C VAL A 137 0.41 -10.88 9.47
N ILE A 138 1.31 -11.38 8.62
CA ILE A 138 2.64 -10.81 8.39
C ILE A 138 2.65 -10.18 7.01
N THR A 139 2.98 -8.89 6.94
CA THR A 139 3.03 -8.11 5.72
C THR A 139 4.43 -7.60 5.47
N ARG A 140 4.92 -7.84 4.27
CA ARG A 140 6.10 -7.23 3.69
C ARG A 140 5.88 -7.15 2.18
N PRO A 141 5.42 -6.01 1.63
CA PRO A 141 5.02 -5.94 0.24
C PRO A 141 6.10 -6.48 -0.72
N PRO A 142 5.71 -7.30 -1.73
CA PRO A 142 4.35 -7.70 -2.09
C PRO A 142 3.76 -8.88 -1.28
N GLU A 143 4.52 -9.40 -0.30
CA GLU A 143 4.21 -10.64 0.41
C GLU A 143 3.31 -10.40 1.64
N ILE A 144 2.15 -11.07 1.68
CA ILE A 144 1.27 -11.12 2.85
C ILE A 144 0.82 -12.55 3.10
N ILE A 145 1.06 -13.05 4.31
CA ILE A 145 0.70 -14.39 4.77
C ILE A 145 -0.04 -14.36 6.10
N SER A 146 -0.76 -15.44 6.41
CA SER A 146 -1.32 -15.69 7.74
C SER A 146 -0.58 -16.88 8.36
N CYS A 147 -0.21 -16.79 9.63
CA CYS A 147 0.34 -17.90 10.40
C CYS A 147 -0.52 -18.12 11.65
N LEU A 148 -1.06 -19.32 11.81
CA LEU A 148 -2.01 -19.68 12.84
C LEU A 148 -1.35 -20.56 13.90
N LYS A 149 -1.75 -20.33 15.16
CA LYS A 149 -1.52 -21.24 16.28
C LYS A 149 -2.89 -21.71 16.76
N LEU A 150 -3.20 -22.97 16.46
CA LEU A 150 -4.47 -23.59 16.84
C LEU A 150 -4.31 -24.32 18.19
N VAL A 151 -5.28 -24.18 19.09
CA VAL A 151 -5.35 -24.87 20.39
C VAL A 151 -5.77 -26.32 20.20
N THR A 152 -6.63 -26.57 19.20
CA THR A 152 -7.20 -27.90 18.93
C THR A 152 -6.19 -28.90 18.37
N MET A 153 -4.99 -28.45 17.96
CA MET A 153 -3.90 -29.33 17.55
C MET A 153 -3.26 -30.01 18.78
N THR A 154 -3.88 -31.09 19.22
CA THR A 154 -3.53 -31.91 20.39
C THR A 154 -2.33 -32.82 20.09
N GLY A 155 -1.13 -32.27 20.18
CA GLY A 155 0.12 -33.05 20.05
C GLY A 155 1.22 -32.71 21.05
N GLY A 156 1.00 -31.77 21.98
CA GLY A 156 2.01 -31.30 22.93
C GLY A 156 3.14 -30.47 22.31
N ALA A 157 3.38 -30.57 21.00
CA ALA A 157 4.32 -29.76 20.24
C ALA A 157 3.65 -28.45 19.75
N ASP A 158 4.38 -27.34 19.85
CA ASP A 158 3.98 -26.04 19.29
C ASP A 158 3.93 -26.13 17.76
N SER A 159 2.77 -26.51 17.23
CA SER A 159 2.49 -26.57 15.80
C SER A 159 1.95 -25.24 15.30
N PHE A 160 2.44 -24.81 14.13
CA PHE A 160 2.08 -23.59 13.42
C PHE A 160 1.58 -23.93 12.02
N VAL A 161 0.56 -23.24 11.54
CA VAL A 161 0.04 -23.40 10.18
C VAL A 161 0.23 -22.11 9.43
N VAL A 162 0.97 -22.11 8.33
CA VAL A 162 1.14 -20.95 7.46
C VAL A 162 0.21 -21.08 6.27
N TYR A 163 -0.60 -20.06 6.04
CA TYR A 163 -1.39 -19.87 4.84
C TYR A 163 -0.68 -18.87 3.91
N ASP A 164 -0.26 -19.35 2.74
CA ASP A 164 0.26 -18.53 1.65
C ASP A 164 -0.74 -18.55 0.48
N SER A 165 -1.15 -17.38 0.01
CA SER A 165 -2.10 -17.24 -1.10
C SER A 165 -1.43 -17.18 -2.48
N HIS A 166 -0.10 -17.06 -2.52
CA HIS A 166 0.67 -16.98 -3.76
C HIS A 166 0.92 -18.36 -4.35
N PRO A 167 0.95 -18.50 -5.68
CA PRO A 167 1.55 -19.67 -6.30
C PRO A 167 3.06 -19.67 -6.02
N ARG A 168 3.60 -20.84 -5.68
CA ARG A 168 5.05 -21.06 -5.45
C ARG A 168 5.52 -22.28 -6.22
N PRO A 169 6.84 -22.47 -6.41
CA PRO A 169 7.35 -23.72 -6.97
C PRO A 169 6.86 -24.97 -6.21
N GLU A 170 6.71 -24.85 -4.89
CA GLU A 170 6.19 -25.93 -4.02
C GLU A 170 4.67 -26.12 -4.18
N HIS A 171 3.92 -25.07 -4.55
CA HIS A 171 2.48 -25.10 -4.81
C HIS A 171 2.11 -24.23 -6.01
N PRO A 172 2.33 -24.75 -7.23
CA PRO A 172 2.19 -23.95 -8.45
C PRO A 172 0.74 -23.53 -8.71
N ASP A 173 -0.22 -24.30 -8.18
CA ASP A 173 -1.65 -24.14 -8.47
C ASP A 173 -2.37 -23.11 -7.57
N GLY A 174 -1.64 -22.39 -6.71
CA GLY A 174 -2.17 -21.28 -5.93
C GLY A 174 -1.97 -21.41 -4.43
N ALA A 175 -3.02 -21.14 -3.66
CA ALA A 175 -2.93 -21.02 -2.20
C ALA A 175 -2.64 -22.37 -1.50
N ALA A 176 -1.95 -22.30 -0.37
CA ALA A 176 -1.47 -23.47 0.37
C ALA A 176 -1.57 -23.29 1.88
N PHE A 177 -1.82 -24.40 2.58
CA PHE A 177 -1.62 -24.53 4.03
C PHE A 177 -0.40 -25.40 4.31
N ILE A 178 0.56 -24.84 5.05
CA ILE A 178 1.84 -25.47 5.35
C ILE A 178 1.95 -25.64 6.86
N VAL A 179 2.09 -26.87 7.33
CA VAL A 179 2.11 -27.20 8.76
C VAL A 179 3.54 -27.41 9.24
N PHE A 180 3.94 -26.65 10.27
CA PHE A 180 5.23 -26.75 10.93
C PHE A 180 5.06 -27.24 12.36
N GLN A 181 5.83 -28.26 12.75
CA GLN A 181 5.85 -28.79 14.12
C GLN A 181 6.88 -28.11 15.04
N SER A 182 7.51 -27.04 14.55
CA SER A 182 8.51 -26.30 15.30
C SER A 182 8.43 -24.82 14.95
N LEU A 183 8.53 -23.99 15.98
CA LEU A 183 8.68 -22.54 15.86
C LEU A 183 9.90 -22.17 14.99
N ASP A 184 11.01 -22.91 15.13
CA ASP A 184 12.23 -22.64 14.38
C ASP A 184 12.05 -22.87 12.88
N ASN A 185 11.34 -23.95 12.51
CA ASN A 185 11.07 -24.28 11.12
C ASN A 185 10.11 -23.26 10.49
N ALA A 186 9.04 -22.89 11.21
CA ALA A 186 8.10 -21.87 10.76
C ALA A 186 8.80 -20.51 10.58
N ALA A 187 9.60 -20.07 11.56
CA ALA A 187 10.33 -18.80 11.48
C ALA A 187 11.35 -18.78 10.34
N THR A 188 12.04 -19.91 10.11
CA THR A 188 13.00 -20.04 9.00
C THR A 188 12.30 -20.00 7.64
N TYR A 189 11.16 -20.69 7.52
CA TYR A 189 10.33 -20.65 6.32
C TYR A 189 9.84 -19.22 6.02
N ILE A 190 9.27 -18.55 7.02
CA ILE A 190 8.77 -17.17 6.86
C ILE A 190 9.91 -16.22 6.52
N ALA A 191 11.10 -16.35 7.14
CA ALA A 191 12.25 -15.52 6.81
C ALA A 191 12.72 -15.72 5.36
N ARG A 192 12.69 -16.96 4.86
CA ARG A 192 13.02 -17.27 3.47
C ARG A 192 12.00 -16.67 2.51
N LEU A 193 10.71 -16.80 2.83
CA LEU A 193 9.61 -16.26 2.03
C LEU A 193 9.65 -14.74 1.96
N MET A 194 9.89 -14.13 3.11
CA MET A 194 9.96 -12.69 3.29
C MET A 194 11.37 -12.16 3.04
N ASN A 195 12.24 -12.86 2.31
CA ASN A 195 13.58 -12.37 2.01
C ASN A 195 13.54 -11.38 0.83
N TYR A 196 14.47 -10.43 0.79
CA TYR A 196 14.58 -9.47 -0.31
C TYR A 196 16.00 -9.39 -0.80
N ASP A 197 16.11 -9.11 -2.09
CA ASP A 197 17.38 -8.93 -2.74
C ASP A 197 17.98 -7.59 -2.34
N GLU A 198 19.01 -7.62 -1.48
CA GLU A 198 19.73 -6.43 -1.04
C GLU A 198 20.38 -5.67 -2.21
N SER A 199 20.54 -6.27 -3.40
CA SER A 199 21.04 -5.56 -4.58
C SER A 199 20.09 -4.46 -5.07
N LEU A 200 18.79 -4.57 -4.77
CA LEU A 200 17.80 -3.54 -5.09
C LEU A 200 17.89 -2.30 -4.16
N LEU A 201 18.62 -2.39 -3.04
CA LEU A 201 18.95 -1.25 -2.16
C LEU A 201 20.11 -0.40 -2.71
N ALA A 202 20.80 -0.84 -3.75
CA ALA A 202 21.99 -0.17 -4.27
C ALA A 202 21.67 1.08 -5.13
N ASP A 203 20.39 1.35 -5.40
CA ASP A 203 19.97 2.50 -6.19
C ASP A 203 19.71 3.73 -5.30
N ASP A 204 20.56 4.75 -5.44
CA ASP A 204 20.58 5.94 -4.58
C ASP A 204 19.30 6.79 -4.69
N ASP A 205 18.58 6.72 -5.81
CA ASP A 205 17.34 7.49 -6.04
C ASP A 205 16.10 6.89 -5.35
N THR A 206 16.17 5.66 -4.82
CA THR A 206 15.03 4.97 -4.19
C THR A 206 15.17 4.72 -2.68
N GLN A 207 16.28 5.12 -2.04
CA GLN A 207 16.64 4.76 -0.66
C GLN A 207 15.51 4.86 0.38
N TRP A 208 14.66 5.91 0.33
CA TRP A 208 13.59 6.09 1.31
C TRP A 208 12.40 5.15 1.10
N GLN A 209 12.08 4.78 -0.15
CA GLN A 209 11.04 3.80 -0.47
C GLN A 209 11.52 2.39 -0.10
N VAL A 210 12.81 2.11 -0.30
CA VAL A 210 13.37 0.80 0.03
C VAL A 210 13.51 0.58 1.54
N GLN A 211 13.69 1.63 2.36
CA GLN A 211 13.67 1.50 3.82
C GLN A 211 12.31 1.03 4.37
N TYR A 212 11.19 1.44 3.77
CA TYR A 212 9.86 0.94 4.14
C TYR A 212 9.66 -0.53 3.73
N LEU A 213 10.21 -0.93 2.58
CA LEU A 213 10.21 -2.32 2.12
C LEU A 213 11.17 -3.23 2.90
N ALA A 214 12.15 -2.65 3.60
CA ALA A 214 13.12 -3.40 4.41
C ALA A 214 12.54 -3.92 5.74
N GLN A 215 11.33 -3.50 6.10
CA GLN A 215 10.65 -3.91 7.32
C GLN A 215 9.42 -4.76 7.01
N PHE A 216 9.07 -5.64 7.94
CA PHE A 216 7.78 -6.31 7.98
C PHE A 216 6.91 -5.69 9.08
N SER A 217 5.59 -5.79 8.90
CA SER A 217 4.61 -5.60 9.97
C SER A 217 3.94 -6.94 10.30
N ALA A 218 3.63 -7.18 11.57
CA ALA A 218 2.97 -8.38 12.03
C ALA A 218 1.85 -8.03 13.00
N HIS A 219 0.63 -8.47 12.66
CA HIS A 219 -0.59 -8.17 13.38
C HIS A 219 -1.17 -9.45 13.97
N ILE A 220 -1.16 -9.58 15.30
CA ILE A 220 -1.68 -10.76 16.01
C ILE A 220 -3.17 -10.54 16.31
N PHE A 221 -4.01 -11.44 15.82
CA PHE A 221 -5.44 -11.45 15.99
C PHE A 221 -5.92 -12.68 16.75
N ALA A 222 -7.01 -12.51 17.49
CA ALA A 222 -7.83 -13.61 18.00
C ALA A 222 -9.29 -13.41 17.58
N ALA A 223 -10.08 -14.48 17.56
CA ALA A 223 -11.51 -14.36 17.38
C ALA A 223 -12.13 -13.55 18.53
N ARG A 224 -13.09 -12.68 18.21
CA ARG A 224 -13.90 -12.03 19.25
C ARG A 224 -14.84 -13.06 19.91
N PRO A 225 -15.16 -12.89 21.21
CA PRO A 225 -15.86 -13.89 22.01
C PRO A 225 -17.37 -14.02 21.78
N MET A 226 -18.00 -13.26 20.86
CA MET A 226 -19.45 -13.34 20.60
C MET A 226 -19.74 -13.89 19.20
N PRO A 227 -20.67 -14.86 19.05
CA PRO A 227 -20.93 -15.44 17.75
C PRO A 227 -21.52 -14.35 16.88
N PHE A 228 -21.02 -14.19 15.66
CA PHE A 228 -21.53 -13.24 14.67
C PHE A 228 -23.02 -13.54 14.44
N THR A 229 -23.90 -12.87 15.17
CA THR A 229 -25.34 -13.10 15.04
C THR A 229 -25.81 -12.54 13.71
N ALA A 230 -26.96 -13.04 13.20
CA ALA A 230 -27.56 -12.48 11.98
C ALA A 230 -27.75 -10.96 12.09
N LYS A 231 -28.10 -10.48 13.29
CA LYS A 231 -28.21 -9.06 13.61
C LYS A 231 -26.88 -8.31 13.55
N GLU A 232 -25.80 -8.86 14.09
CA GLU A 232 -24.48 -8.22 14.01
C GLU A 232 -23.93 -8.18 12.57
N LEU A 233 -24.25 -9.18 11.76
CA LEU A 233 -23.95 -9.16 10.33
C LEU A 233 -24.77 -8.10 9.59
N GLU A 234 -26.05 -7.97 9.92
CA GLU A 234 -26.92 -6.91 9.42
C GLU A 234 -26.37 -5.53 9.81
N ASP A 235 -26.01 -5.34 11.08
CA ASP A 235 -25.39 -4.10 11.58
C ASP A 235 -24.06 -3.80 10.88
N ALA A 236 -23.20 -4.83 10.66
CA ALA A 236 -21.95 -4.68 9.91
C ALA A 236 -22.19 -4.31 8.44
N THR A 237 -23.22 -4.89 7.83
CA THR A 237 -23.59 -4.61 6.44
C THR A 237 -24.16 -3.20 6.29
N LEU A 238 -24.99 -2.77 7.25
CA LEU A 238 -25.53 -1.42 7.31
C LEU A 238 -24.42 -0.39 7.50
N GLU A 239 -23.51 -0.62 8.45
CA GLU A 239 -22.35 0.24 8.70
C GLU A 239 -21.47 0.36 7.44
N ALA A 240 -21.12 -0.75 6.80
CA ALA A 240 -20.36 -0.74 5.54
C ALA A 240 -21.10 0.01 4.42
N SER A 241 -22.43 -0.13 4.35
CA SER A 241 -23.25 0.59 3.36
C SER A 241 -23.26 2.09 3.59
N LEU A 242 -23.32 2.54 4.85
CA LEU A 242 -23.24 3.95 5.21
C LEU A 242 -21.85 4.54 4.91
N ASP A 243 -20.78 3.78 5.17
CA ASP A 243 -19.41 4.19 4.82
C ASP A 243 -19.25 4.36 3.31
N ILE A 244 -19.80 3.43 2.50
CA ILE A 244 -19.80 3.54 1.04
C ILE A 244 -20.56 4.79 0.58
N LEU A 245 -21.72 5.10 1.17
CA LEU A 245 -22.49 6.30 0.83
C LEU A 245 -21.72 7.58 1.18
N ASN A 246 -21.05 7.61 2.34
CA ASN A 246 -20.21 8.73 2.76
C ASN A 246 -19.01 8.92 1.82
N LEU A 247 -18.34 7.83 1.43
CA LEU A 247 -17.24 7.87 0.46
C LEU A 247 -17.71 8.37 -0.92
N LYS A 248 -18.89 7.94 -1.39
CA LYS A 248 -19.48 8.43 -2.64
C LYS A 248 -19.80 9.93 -2.57
N ALA A 249 -20.34 10.41 -1.45
CA ALA A 249 -20.61 11.83 -1.26
C ALA A 249 -19.31 12.66 -1.30
N LYS A 250 -18.26 12.22 -0.59
CA LYS A 250 -16.94 12.86 -0.62
C LYS A 250 -16.29 12.83 -2.00
N ALA A 251 -16.40 11.71 -2.72
CA ALA A 251 -15.87 11.61 -4.09
C ALA A 251 -16.54 12.62 -5.01
N SER A 252 -17.87 12.74 -4.94
CA SER A 252 -18.62 13.74 -5.73
C SER A 252 -18.25 15.18 -5.36
N GLU A 253 -18.04 15.46 -4.07
CA GLU A 253 -17.57 16.78 -3.62
C GLU A 253 -16.16 17.10 -4.15
N LEU A 254 -15.23 16.15 -4.06
CA LEU A 254 -13.86 16.28 -4.58
C LEU A 254 -13.85 16.46 -6.10
N GLU A 255 -14.71 15.75 -6.83
CA GLU A 255 -14.87 15.93 -8.28
C GLU A 255 -15.35 17.34 -8.62
N SER A 256 -16.33 17.86 -7.89
CA SER A 256 -16.79 19.24 -8.07
C SER A 256 -15.69 20.28 -7.74
N GLN A 257 -14.95 20.07 -6.66
CA GLN A 257 -13.81 20.93 -6.30
C GLN A 257 -12.72 20.91 -7.38
N LYS A 258 -12.43 19.74 -7.94
CA LYS A 258 -11.46 19.59 -9.04
C LYS A 258 -11.91 20.37 -10.28
N GLU A 259 -13.17 20.27 -10.67
CA GLU A 259 -13.71 21.02 -11.82
C GLU A 259 -13.61 22.54 -11.60
N ASN A 260 -13.95 23.01 -10.40
CA ASN A 260 -13.82 24.42 -10.04
C ASN A 260 -12.36 24.89 -10.10
N LEU A 261 -11.44 24.11 -9.55
CA LEU A 261 -10.00 24.43 -9.60
C LEU A 261 -9.46 24.45 -11.02
N LEU A 262 -9.90 23.53 -11.89
CA LEU A 262 -9.51 23.53 -13.30
C LEU A 262 -10.05 24.76 -14.04
N ALA A 263 -11.29 25.17 -13.76
CA ALA A 263 -11.86 26.39 -14.32
C ALA A 263 -11.08 27.65 -13.87
N ASP A 264 -10.72 27.72 -12.59
CA ASP A 264 -9.91 28.82 -12.06
C ASP A 264 -8.48 28.82 -12.61
N GLN A 265 -7.87 27.65 -12.75
CA GLN A 265 -6.56 27.52 -13.40
C GLN A 265 -6.61 28.07 -14.82
N MET A 266 -7.59 27.66 -15.63
CA MET A 266 -7.76 28.18 -17.00
C MET A 266 -7.97 29.70 -17.03
N ARG A 267 -8.79 30.23 -16.11
CA ARG A 267 -9.04 31.67 -16.00
C ARG A 267 -7.78 32.44 -15.63
N LEU A 268 -6.99 31.94 -14.69
CA LEU A 268 -5.74 32.57 -14.25
C LEU A 268 -4.67 32.48 -15.34
N THR A 269 -4.51 31.34 -16.01
CA THR A 269 -3.59 31.19 -17.15
C THR A 269 -3.93 32.18 -18.25
N SER A 270 -5.22 32.40 -18.54
CA SER A 270 -5.66 33.40 -19.51
C SER A 270 -5.30 34.83 -19.08
N ARG A 271 -5.47 35.18 -17.80
CA ARG A 271 -5.09 36.50 -17.27
C ARG A 271 -3.59 36.74 -17.30
N VAL A 272 -2.79 35.70 -17.01
CA VAL A 272 -1.32 35.78 -17.10
C VAL A 272 -0.90 36.07 -18.55
N ALA A 273 -1.48 35.38 -19.53
CA ALA A 273 -1.19 35.64 -20.94
C ALA A 273 -1.48 37.10 -21.34
N VAL A 274 -2.63 37.64 -20.95
CA VAL A 274 -2.98 39.06 -21.22
C VAL A 274 -1.98 40.02 -20.57
N LEU A 275 -1.60 39.77 -19.32
CA LEU A 275 -0.63 40.64 -18.62
C LEU A 275 0.78 40.52 -19.22
N GLU A 276 1.17 39.35 -19.71
CA GLU A 276 2.44 39.16 -20.42
C GLU A 276 2.46 39.93 -21.75
N ASP A 277 1.35 39.96 -22.48
CA ASP A 277 1.18 40.77 -23.68
C ASP A 277 1.27 42.26 -23.37
N GLU A 278 0.55 42.74 -22.34
CA GLU A 278 0.61 44.14 -21.88
C GLU A 278 2.03 44.55 -21.44
N LEU A 279 2.72 43.69 -20.70
CA LEU A 279 4.12 43.92 -20.30
C LEU A 279 5.05 43.99 -21.51
N THR A 280 4.82 43.16 -22.52
CA THR A 280 5.60 43.17 -23.75
C THR A 280 5.37 44.46 -24.52
N GLU A 281 4.12 44.91 -24.64
CA GLU A 281 3.78 46.17 -25.29
C GLU A 281 4.39 47.38 -24.56
N LEU A 282 4.25 47.45 -23.24
CA LEU A 282 4.83 48.53 -22.43
C LEU A 282 6.35 48.57 -22.54
N ARG A 283 7.02 47.41 -22.57
CA ARG A 283 8.47 47.33 -22.81
C ARG A 283 8.83 47.88 -24.18
N GLU A 284 8.08 47.56 -25.23
CA GLU A 284 8.30 48.13 -26.56
C GLU A 284 8.10 49.65 -26.59
N GLN A 285 7.03 50.16 -25.96
CA GLN A 285 6.76 51.59 -25.87
C GLN A 285 7.90 52.33 -25.17
N ASN A 286 8.38 51.81 -24.05
CA ASN A 286 9.50 52.39 -23.31
C ASN A 286 10.80 52.38 -24.14
N TRP A 287 11.08 51.27 -24.84
CA TRP A 287 12.20 51.20 -25.80
C TRP A 287 12.09 52.24 -26.92
N ARG A 288 10.89 52.50 -27.45
CA ARG A 288 10.66 53.54 -28.47
C ARG A 288 10.85 54.95 -27.91
N GLN A 289 10.45 55.20 -26.67
CA GLN A 289 10.66 56.50 -25.99
C GLN A 289 12.15 56.78 -25.77
N LEU A 290 12.90 55.80 -25.24
CA LEU A 290 14.36 55.91 -25.08
C LEU A 290 15.07 56.26 -26.40
N ARG A 291 14.68 55.64 -27.51
CA ARG A 291 15.22 55.98 -28.85
C ARG A 291 14.84 57.38 -29.35
N ARG A 292 13.73 57.96 -28.89
CA ARG A 292 13.32 59.32 -29.26
C ARG A 292 14.10 60.36 -28.45
N ASP A 293 14.32 60.11 -27.17
CA ASP A 293 15.07 61.03 -26.32
C ASP A 293 16.57 61.06 -26.68
N ASP A 294 17.13 59.96 -27.18
CA ASP A 294 18.52 59.90 -27.70
C ASP A 294 18.71 60.68 -29.02
N LYS A 295 17.62 61.03 -29.73
CA LYS A 295 17.65 61.82 -30.98
C LYS A 295 17.43 63.32 -30.78
N ARG A 296 17.27 63.81 -29.55
CA ARG A 296 17.25 65.26 -29.29
C ARG A 296 18.66 65.82 -29.50
N PRO A 297 18.86 66.89 -30.30
CA PRO A 297 20.17 67.51 -30.40
C PRO A 297 20.54 68.06 -29.01
N ARG A 298 21.70 67.68 -28.49
CA ARG A 298 22.34 68.40 -27.39
C ARG A 298 22.70 69.79 -27.90
N PHE A 299 21.75 70.72 -27.85
CA PHE A 299 22.06 72.14 -27.99
C PHE A 299 22.79 72.58 -26.73
N GLY A 300 24.03 73.04 -26.92
CA GLY A 300 24.95 73.42 -25.87
C GLY A 300 24.40 74.53 -24.97
N GLY A 301 24.45 74.28 -23.66
CA GLY A 301 24.50 75.31 -22.63
C GLY A 301 25.90 75.31 -22.06
N LEU A 302 26.70 76.25 -22.54
CA LEU A 302 28.02 76.62 -22.02
C LEU A 302 27.86 77.05 -20.55
N PHE A 303 28.43 76.32 -19.59
CA PHE A 303 28.75 76.88 -18.28
C PHE A 303 30.10 76.35 -17.80
N LYS A 304 30.94 77.33 -17.43
CA LYS A 304 32.36 77.25 -17.10
C LYS A 304 32.67 76.37 -15.90
N ASP A 305 33.90 75.88 -15.95
CA ASP A 305 34.70 75.33 -14.86
C ASP A 305 34.62 76.10 -13.55
N SER A 306 34.58 75.35 -12.45
CA SER A 306 35.42 75.65 -11.29
C SER A 306 35.70 74.37 -10.52
N ASP A 307 36.98 74.01 -10.54
CA ASP A 307 37.72 73.12 -9.65
C ASP A 307 37.25 73.17 -8.19
N GLN A 308 37.10 71.99 -7.57
CA GLN A 308 37.75 71.63 -6.30
C GLN A 308 37.38 70.19 -5.91
N GLY A 309 38.41 69.36 -5.79
CA GLY A 309 38.28 67.94 -5.54
C GLY A 309 38.08 67.56 -4.07
N ALA A 310 37.88 66.27 -3.86
CA ALA A 310 38.46 65.49 -2.78
C ALA A 310 38.04 64.02 -2.97
N ASP A 311 39.00 63.15 -2.67
CA ASP A 311 38.92 61.72 -2.47
C ASP A 311 37.60 61.23 -1.86
N ASP A 312 37.06 60.10 -2.35
CA ASP A 312 37.20 58.87 -1.56
C ASP A 312 36.68 57.63 -2.29
N ALA A 313 37.51 56.60 -2.25
CA ALA A 313 37.21 55.25 -2.68
C ALA A 313 36.27 54.57 -1.69
N ARG A 314 35.17 53.99 -2.16
CA ARG A 314 34.70 52.70 -1.61
C ARG A 314 33.84 51.91 -2.57
N ALA A 315 34.49 50.88 -3.11
CA ALA A 315 33.86 49.71 -3.68
C ALA A 315 32.78 49.15 -2.73
N ARG A 316 31.56 48.98 -3.25
CA ARG A 316 30.66 47.91 -2.79
C ARG A 316 30.11 47.19 -4.01
N SER A 317 30.66 46.00 -4.18
CA SER A 317 30.12 44.90 -4.95
C SER A 317 28.65 44.65 -4.57
N PHE A 318 27.77 44.70 -5.56
CA PHE A 318 26.54 43.90 -5.53
C PHE A 318 26.49 43.09 -6.82
N SER A 319 26.98 41.86 -6.69
CA SER A 319 26.68 40.78 -7.62
C SER A 319 25.23 40.37 -7.33
N THR A 320 24.33 40.52 -8.29
CA THR A 320 23.09 39.74 -8.30
C THR A 320 23.06 38.96 -9.60
N LYS A 321 23.19 37.65 -9.42
CA LYS A 321 23.33 36.62 -10.44
C LYS A 321 22.23 36.72 -11.50
N ARG A 322 22.66 36.62 -12.76
CA ARG A 322 21.85 36.08 -13.86
C ARG A 322 21.46 34.64 -13.48
N GLY A 323 20.16 34.37 -13.51
CA GLY A 323 19.57 33.04 -13.44
C GLY A 323 18.43 32.94 -14.45
N LEU A 324 18.77 32.97 -15.73
CA LEU A 324 17.86 32.60 -16.82
C LEU A 324 17.70 31.08 -16.80
N GLY A 325 16.68 30.60 -16.09
CA GLY A 325 16.14 29.25 -16.24
C GLY A 325 14.85 29.31 -17.04
N ARG A 326 14.96 29.32 -18.37
CA ARG A 326 13.83 28.96 -19.26
C ARG A 326 13.64 27.46 -19.14
N LEU A 327 12.48 27.02 -18.64
CA LEU A 327 11.92 25.71 -18.97
C LEU A 327 10.53 25.97 -19.55
N TYR A 328 10.47 26.06 -20.88
CA TYR A 328 9.26 25.79 -21.63
C TYR A 328 9.14 24.28 -21.72
N THR A 329 8.05 23.71 -21.20
CA THR A 329 7.55 22.41 -21.67
C THR A 329 6.13 22.62 -22.17
N SER A 330 6.01 22.67 -23.49
CA SER A 330 4.75 22.60 -24.21
C SER A 330 4.13 21.22 -23.99
N ILE A 331 2.90 21.19 -23.49
CA ILE A 331 2.07 19.99 -23.52
C ILE A 331 1.30 20.03 -24.84
N VAL A 332 1.65 19.13 -25.76
CA VAL A 332 0.81 18.78 -26.92
C VAL A 332 0.34 17.34 -26.68
N PRO A 333 -0.98 17.05 -26.77
CA PRO A 333 -1.49 15.70 -26.69
C PRO A 333 -1.25 15.00 -28.04
N ASN A 334 -0.74 13.76 -28.03
CA ASN A 334 -0.83 12.92 -29.21
C ASN A 334 -1.16 11.48 -28.82
N ASP A 335 -2.27 11.02 -29.39
CA ASP A 335 -2.80 9.67 -29.35
C ASP A 335 -1.98 8.72 -30.25
N ALA A 336 -2.13 7.41 -29.99
CA ALA A 336 -1.50 6.24 -30.62
C ALA A 336 -0.07 5.96 -30.08
N TRP A 337 0.24 4.78 -29.53
CA TRP A 337 0.04 3.47 -30.12
C TRP A 337 -0.27 2.34 -29.12
N ARG A 338 -1.00 1.35 -29.64
CA ARG A 338 -1.28 0.02 -29.12
C ARG A 338 -0.06 -0.91 -29.30
N GLU A 339 0.00 -1.92 -28.43
CA GLU A 339 0.71 -3.22 -28.51
C GLU A 339 2.19 -3.31 -28.13
N GLY A 340 2.47 -4.20 -27.16
CA GLY A 340 3.80 -4.72 -26.81
C GLY A 340 4.02 -4.83 -25.29
N TRP A 341 3.93 -6.04 -24.74
CA TRP A 341 4.16 -6.33 -23.32
C TRP A 341 5.66 -6.42 -22.95
N TYR A 342 5.93 -6.17 -21.67
CA TYR A 342 7.19 -6.15 -20.89
C TYR A 342 7.88 -4.76 -20.70
N ASP A 343 8.25 -4.52 -19.44
CA ASP A 343 8.98 -3.38 -18.80
C ASP A 343 8.22 -2.17 -18.22
N SER A 344 7.78 -2.34 -16.95
CA SER A 344 8.01 -1.48 -15.75
C SER A 344 7.56 0.01 -15.73
N PRO A 345 7.67 0.73 -14.60
CA PRO A 345 6.70 0.80 -13.51
C PRO A 345 5.94 2.14 -13.50
N ARG A 346 4.64 2.13 -13.22
CA ARG A 346 3.90 3.35 -12.86
C ARG A 346 3.87 3.51 -11.36
N CYS A 347 4.78 4.37 -10.89
CA CYS A 347 4.85 4.89 -9.54
C CYS A 347 3.52 5.57 -9.17
N VAL A 348 2.85 5.08 -8.13
CA VAL A 348 1.67 5.72 -7.54
C VAL A 348 2.15 6.58 -6.39
N THR A 349 2.05 7.90 -6.55
CA THR A 349 2.33 8.88 -5.49
C THR A 349 1.25 8.77 -4.41
N VAL A 350 1.60 8.23 -3.25
CA VAL A 350 0.75 8.29 -2.05
C VAL A 350 0.96 9.65 -1.38
N PHE A 351 -0.06 10.50 -1.38
CA PHE A 351 -0.08 11.72 -0.57
C PHE A 351 -0.56 11.37 0.85
N MET A 352 0.33 11.47 1.84
CA MET A 352 -0.07 11.53 3.25
C MET A 352 -0.10 12.99 3.72
N SER A 353 -1.26 13.41 4.20
CA SER A 353 -1.50 14.71 4.84
C SER A 353 -0.77 14.80 6.18
N ASN A 354 0.06 15.82 6.35
CA ASN A 354 0.75 16.14 7.60
C ASN A 354 -0.27 16.43 8.73
N VAL A 355 -0.32 15.57 9.74
CA VAL A 355 -0.91 15.91 11.04
C VAL A 355 0.17 16.52 11.91
N SER A 356 0.02 17.82 12.17
CA SER A 356 0.83 18.59 13.12
C SER A 356 0.59 18.07 14.54
N MET A 357 1.62 17.53 15.19
CA MET A 357 1.64 17.36 16.64
C MET A 357 2.10 18.67 17.29
N SER A 358 1.15 19.39 17.87
CA SER A 358 1.43 20.44 18.85
C SER A 358 1.73 19.79 20.21
N ASN A 359 2.96 19.93 20.69
CA ASN A 359 3.25 19.79 22.13
C ASN A 359 2.60 20.94 22.90
N PRO A 360 2.15 20.69 24.13
CA PRO A 360 2.33 21.68 25.17
C PRO A 360 3.11 21.13 26.37
N VAL A 361 3.81 22.11 26.96
CA VAL A 361 4.72 22.17 28.10
C VAL A 361 4.30 21.39 29.33
#